data_AF-A0A538LW33-F1
#
_entry.id   AF-A0A538LW33-F1
#
_cell.length_a   1.000
_cell.length_b   1.000
_cell.length_c   1.000
_cell.angle_alpha   90.00
_cell.angle_beta   90.00
_cell.angle_gamma   90.00
#
_symmetry.space_group_name_H-M   'P 1'
#
loop_
_entity.id
_entity.type
_entity.pdbx_description
1 polymer ?
#
loop_
_entity_poly.entity_id
_entity_poly.type
_entity_poly.pdbx_seq_one_letter_code
_entity_poly.pdbx_strand_id
1 'polypeptide(L)'
;MATSHTGTAMPETLAPPESSDPATLPPTVRSSPETGGRDGSAGMERLDFTLPDFTRLAWVTDQAERVWRPRLEDIATAWAETEWRAVLTGVRSCAVTMASPEEFLTMGAAWAEEGLNALPVEMMGVSGQPYSATGVPAEAGQPFVFRFVVGRPAEVAAFKKAWDDGDQEAIGDFLGYPPCCREFFRRVWVDDGMVDTTWPMAVATAGAAPGTTTIDVTGPPEANILWRWMGVRAVPHLPCRLDCPATAELGARLVEVGRQSGFAQEMEWLTEILSWSVEWSALHGIAQVKTPVLKVSTRTDATAQRYVVRRRGSTHPAEGVRGLAFPFEVPVRLRLSESRGFRRGLENAVRLHPRPAWYATDNGFGSVGAMHDAHRPIVEAAVAALGRGGGNVLDLGCGNGALLERLAAAAPGLVPFGVDVDPERIEHARQLHPGHGANFVSGDLFDSDELWVEGRRYALALLMPGRLLESDEHRAEALRQRIFRSCDRVLVYAYGDWLTRAGDLASLAREAGLTITGPGGQQAAIVVMDGSPRGAEVRTQPRRHGGTDQIDGVGEERQNDEP
;
A
#
# COMPACT_ATOMS: atom_id res chain seq x y z
N MET A 1 -40.72 20.58 -69.23
CA MET A 1 -41.34 21.90 -68.99
C MET A 1 -42.47 21.75 -67.99
N ALA A 2 -42.75 22.80 -67.21
CA ALA A 2 -43.99 22.98 -66.42
C ALA A 2 -45.24 22.98 -67.35
N THR A 3 -46.53 22.94 -66.97
CA THR A 3 -47.31 22.99 -65.68
C THR A 3 -48.70 22.36 -65.99
N SER A 4 -49.77 22.24 -65.17
CA SER A 4 -50.11 22.70 -63.79
C SER A 4 -51.26 21.85 -63.19
N HIS A 5 -51.49 22.06 -61.88
CA HIS A 5 -52.61 21.59 -61.04
C HIS A 5 -54.05 21.74 -61.58
N THR A 6 -54.92 20.85 -61.08
CA THR A 6 -55.99 21.21 -60.11
C THR A 6 -56.06 20.13 -59.02
N GLY A 7 -56.58 20.46 -57.83
CA GLY A 7 -56.67 19.51 -56.71
C GLY A 7 -57.99 19.64 -55.94
N THR A 8 -58.27 18.66 -55.08
CA THR A 8 -59.34 18.68 -54.07
C THR A 8 -58.87 17.90 -52.83
N ALA A 9 -59.26 18.33 -51.63
CA ALA A 9 -58.75 17.79 -50.37
C ALA A 9 -59.59 16.60 -49.83
N MET A 10 -58.91 15.78 -49.00
CA MET A 10 -59.38 14.90 -47.91
C MET A 10 -60.84 14.43 -47.86
N PRO A 11 -61.04 13.14 -47.57
CA PRO A 11 -61.64 12.81 -46.27
C PRO A 11 -60.72 11.94 -45.39
N GLU A 12 -61.08 11.86 -44.11
CA GLU A 12 -60.38 11.17 -43.03
C GLU A 12 -60.17 9.68 -43.32
N THR A 13 -58.93 9.20 -43.19
CA THR A 13 -58.60 7.78 -43.27
C THR A 13 -58.64 7.14 -41.88
N LEU A 14 -59.37 6.04 -41.76
CA LEU A 14 -59.62 5.34 -40.49
C LEU A 14 -58.32 4.88 -39.82
N ALA A 15 -58.33 4.88 -38.48
CA ALA A 15 -57.29 4.23 -37.68
C ALA A 15 -57.19 2.72 -38.01
N PRO A 16 -55.98 2.16 -38.17
CA PRO A 16 -55.79 0.72 -38.31
C PRO A 16 -56.09 0.00 -36.98
N PRO A 17 -56.48 -1.29 -37.04
CA PRO A 17 -56.93 -2.04 -35.86
C PRO A 17 -55.79 -2.34 -34.87
N GLU A 18 -56.20 -2.56 -33.62
CA GLU A 18 -55.33 -2.91 -32.50
C GLU A 18 -54.43 -4.11 -32.83
N SER A 19 -53.12 -3.94 -32.66
CA SER A 19 -52.13 -4.98 -32.87
C SER A 19 -52.23 -6.05 -31.78
N SER A 20 -52.40 -7.30 -32.20
CA SER A 20 -52.33 -8.46 -31.31
C SER A 20 -50.92 -8.61 -30.72
N ASP A 21 -50.83 -8.68 -29.38
CA ASP A 21 -49.58 -8.89 -28.64
C ASP A 21 -48.85 -10.18 -29.06
N PRO A 22 -47.59 -10.11 -29.53
CA PRO A 22 -46.71 -11.26 -29.60
C PRO A 22 -46.04 -11.49 -28.23
N ALA A 23 -46.69 -12.28 -27.39
CA ALA A 23 -46.14 -12.68 -26.10
C ALA A 23 -45.06 -13.78 -26.23
N THR A 24 -43.78 -13.43 -26.11
CA THR A 24 -42.72 -14.34 -25.64
C THR A 24 -41.48 -13.58 -25.15
N LEU A 25 -41.46 -13.25 -23.86
CA LEU A 25 -40.23 -12.90 -23.14
C LEU A 25 -39.71 -14.18 -22.45
N PRO A 26 -38.40 -14.47 -22.44
CA PRO A 26 -37.84 -15.30 -21.37
C PRO A 26 -38.11 -14.60 -20.04
N PRO A 27 -38.36 -15.33 -18.94
CA PRO A 27 -39.00 -14.76 -17.76
C PRO A 27 -38.13 -13.67 -17.11
N THR A 28 -38.55 -12.42 -17.28
CA THR A 28 -38.14 -11.34 -16.38
C THR A 28 -38.66 -11.70 -15.00
N VAL A 29 -37.73 -11.97 -14.07
CA VAL A 29 -38.06 -12.30 -12.68
C VAL A 29 -38.80 -11.11 -12.08
N ARG A 30 -40.13 -11.24 -11.97
CA ARG A 30 -40.98 -10.25 -11.31
C ARG A 30 -40.65 -10.26 -9.83
N SER A 31 -40.05 -9.18 -9.36
CA SER A 31 -39.86 -8.89 -7.93
C SER A 31 -41.22 -8.56 -7.30
N SER A 32 -41.95 -9.58 -6.86
CA SER A 32 -43.04 -9.42 -5.89
C SER A 32 -42.48 -9.55 -4.48
N PRO A 33 -42.74 -8.59 -3.56
CA PRO A 33 -42.23 -8.65 -2.20
C PRO A 33 -43.12 -9.56 -1.33
N GLU A 34 -42.80 -10.85 -1.26
CA GLU A 34 -43.36 -11.75 -0.26
C GLU A 34 -42.26 -12.16 0.73
N THR A 35 -42.40 -11.68 1.96
CA THR A 35 -41.47 -11.90 3.06
C THR A 35 -41.50 -13.36 3.52
N GLY A 36 -40.63 -14.18 2.94
CA GLY A 36 -40.38 -15.55 3.38
C GLY A 36 -38.98 -15.98 2.95
N GLY A 37 -38.11 -16.27 3.92
CA GLY A 37 -36.73 -16.68 3.62
C GLY A 37 -36.71 -17.93 2.75
N ARG A 38 -36.14 -17.83 1.55
CA ARG A 38 -35.95 -18.98 0.66
C ARG A 38 -34.90 -19.90 1.29
N ASP A 39 -35.34 -21.09 1.68
CA ASP A 39 -34.50 -22.09 2.33
C ASP A 39 -33.28 -22.44 1.46
N GLY A 40 -32.10 -22.52 2.07
CA GLY A 40 -30.83 -22.42 1.35
C GLY A 40 -30.41 -23.73 0.69
N SER A 41 -30.65 -23.88 -0.62
CA SER A 41 -30.45 -25.13 -1.39
C SER A 41 -29.04 -25.73 -1.37
N ALA A 42 -28.03 -24.99 -0.92
CA ALA A 42 -26.66 -25.46 -0.69
C ALA A 42 -26.07 -25.04 0.68
N GLY A 43 -26.93 -24.79 1.68
CA GLY A 43 -26.52 -24.30 3.01
C GLY A 43 -25.98 -22.86 3.01
N MET A 44 -26.24 -22.10 1.95
CA MET A 44 -25.90 -20.68 1.82
C MET A 44 -27.14 -19.83 2.05
N GLU A 45 -27.21 -19.19 3.21
CA GLU A 45 -28.28 -18.25 3.56
C GLU A 45 -28.19 -16.98 2.69
N ARG A 46 -29.21 -16.77 1.85
CA ARG A 46 -29.30 -15.65 0.91
C ARG A 46 -30.21 -14.52 1.42
N LEU A 47 -29.85 -13.29 1.05
CA LEU A 47 -30.67 -12.09 1.25
C LEU A 47 -31.51 -11.80 0.00
N ASP A 48 -32.69 -11.20 0.20
CA ASP A 48 -33.65 -10.88 -0.87
C ASP A 48 -33.29 -9.58 -1.62
N PHE A 49 -32.08 -9.54 -2.19
CA PHE A 49 -31.69 -8.53 -3.17
C PHE A 49 -30.59 -9.03 -4.09
N THR A 50 -30.40 -8.37 -5.23
CA THR A 50 -29.28 -8.61 -6.15
C THR A 50 -28.71 -7.28 -6.61
N LEU A 51 -27.39 -7.16 -6.65
CA LEU A 51 -26.72 -5.96 -7.16
C LEU A 51 -26.71 -5.95 -8.70
N PRO A 52 -26.74 -4.77 -9.35
CA PRO A 52 -26.52 -4.66 -10.80
C PRO A 52 -25.21 -5.29 -11.25
N ASP A 53 -25.12 -5.70 -12.51
CA ASP A 53 -23.90 -6.25 -13.09
C ASP A 53 -22.74 -5.25 -13.06
N PHE A 54 -21.63 -5.68 -12.47
CA PHE A 54 -20.35 -5.01 -12.58
C PHE A 54 -19.23 -6.06 -12.54
N THR A 55 -18.12 -5.75 -13.19
CA THR A 55 -16.84 -6.44 -12.97
C THR A 55 -15.75 -5.38 -12.87
N ARG A 56 -14.89 -5.49 -11.86
CA ARG A 56 -13.75 -4.60 -11.63
C ARG A 56 -12.50 -5.44 -11.38
N LEU A 57 -11.44 -5.16 -12.12
CA LEU A 57 -10.16 -5.87 -12.05
C LEU A 57 -9.09 -4.97 -11.44
N ALA A 58 -8.26 -5.52 -10.56
CA ALA A 58 -7.12 -4.84 -9.96
C ALA A 58 -5.90 -5.79 -9.91
N TRP A 59 -4.81 -5.41 -10.56
CA TRP A 59 -3.56 -6.16 -10.56
C TRP A 59 -2.83 -6.08 -9.20
N VAL A 60 -2.04 -7.09 -8.86
CA VAL A 60 -1.23 -7.06 -7.63
C VAL A 60 0.05 -6.24 -7.78
N THR A 61 0.58 -6.14 -9.00
CA THR A 61 1.74 -5.32 -9.38
C THR A 61 1.69 -4.95 -10.85
N ASP A 62 2.34 -3.86 -11.24
CA ASP A 62 2.53 -3.46 -12.65
C ASP A 62 3.27 -4.52 -13.47
N GLN A 63 4.12 -5.34 -12.84
CA GLN A 63 4.81 -6.44 -13.52
C GLN A 63 3.83 -7.54 -13.89
N ALA A 64 2.96 -7.94 -12.95
CA ALA A 64 1.90 -8.91 -13.22
C ALA A 64 0.97 -8.40 -14.32
N GLU A 65 0.60 -7.13 -14.30
CA GLU A 65 -0.18 -6.50 -15.37
C GLU A 65 0.52 -6.59 -16.73
N ARG A 66 1.77 -6.11 -16.85
CA ARG A 66 2.49 -6.10 -18.14
C ARG A 66 2.68 -7.49 -18.75
N VAL A 67 2.81 -8.54 -17.94
CA VAL A 67 3.00 -9.91 -18.42
C VAL A 67 1.67 -10.59 -18.74
N TRP A 68 0.68 -10.47 -17.85
CA TRP A 68 -0.53 -11.29 -17.92
C TRP A 68 -1.72 -10.61 -18.59
N ARG A 69 -1.81 -9.27 -18.63
CA ARG A 69 -2.88 -8.57 -19.37
C ARG A 69 -2.99 -9.04 -20.83
N PRO A 70 -1.94 -8.94 -21.67
CA PRO A 70 -2.05 -9.38 -23.06
C PRO A 70 -2.36 -10.88 -23.16
N ARG A 71 -1.74 -11.72 -22.32
CA ARG A 71 -2.02 -13.17 -22.31
C ARG A 71 -3.48 -13.50 -22.02
N LEU A 72 -4.15 -12.78 -21.10
CA LEU A 72 -5.57 -12.98 -20.83
C LEU A 72 -6.44 -12.61 -22.05
N GLU A 73 -6.07 -11.53 -22.76
CA GLU A 73 -6.74 -11.04 -23.96
C GLU A 73 -6.55 -12.01 -25.15
N ASP A 74 -5.32 -12.52 -25.32
CA ASP A 74 -4.97 -13.56 -26.31
C ASP A 74 -5.69 -14.89 -26.01
N ILE A 75 -5.69 -15.36 -24.75
CA ILE A 75 -6.44 -16.55 -24.33
C ILE A 75 -7.93 -16.40 -24.62
N ALA A 76 -8.55 -15.26 -24.31
CA ALA A 76 -9.97 -15.05 -24.55
C ALA A 76 -10.32 -15.09 -26.04
N THR A 77 -9.45 -14.52 -26.89
CA THR A 77 -9.57 -14.53 -28.35
C THR A 77 -9.44 -15.96 -28.90
N ALA A 78 -8.35 -16.66 -28.55
CA ALA A 78 -8.10 -18.04 -28.94
C ALA A 78 -9.19 -19.00 -28.46
N TRP A 79 -9.74 -18.76 -27.26
CA TRP A 79 -10.84 -19.56 -26.71
C TRP A 79 -12.13 -19.39 -27.52
N ALA A 80 -12.51 -18.16 -27.87
CA ALA A 80 -13.70 -17.89 -28.68
C ALA A 80 -13.65 -18.58 -30.06
N GLU A 81 -12.46 -18.74 -30.64
CA GLU A 81 -12.28 -19.47 -31.89
C GLU A 81 -12.25 -21.00 -31.68
N THR A 82 -11.52 -21.47 -30.67
CA THR A 82 -11.47 -22.88 -30.24
C THR A 82 -12.88 -23.46 -30.02
N GLU A 83 -13.76 -22.65 -29.43
CA GLU A 83 -15.15 -22.98 -29.18
C GLU A 83 -15.91 -23.41 -30.45
N TRP A 84 -15.86 -22.67 -31.57
CA TRP A 84 -16.59 -23.11 -32.78
C TRP A 84 -15.82 -24.17 -33.57
N ARG A 85 -14.49 -24.16 -33.55
CA ARG A 85 -13.64 -25.21 -34.15
C ARG A 85 -13.85 -26.58 -33.51
N ALA A 86 -14.28 -26.63 -32.25
CA ALA A 86 -14.70 -27.87 -31.58
C ALA A 86 -15.89 -28.59 -32.24
N VAL A 87 -16.65 -27.91 -33.12
CA VAL A 87 -17.69 -28.55 -33.93
C VAL A 87 -17.11 -29.32 -35.12
N LEU A 88 -16.06 -28.78 -35.77
CA LEU A 88 -15.40 -29.43 -36.90
C LEU A 88 -14.77 -30.77 -36.48
N THR A 89 -14.17 -30.80 -35.30
CA THR A 89 -13.54 -31.99 -34.71
C THR A 89 -14.53 -32.96 -34.06
N GLY A 90 -15.84 -32.65 -34.08
CA GLY A 90 -16.87 -33.50 -33.48
C GLY A 90 -16.78 -33.61 -31.95
N VAL A 91 -16.20 -32.61 -31.28
CA VAL A 91 -16.19 -32.53 -29.81
C VAL A 91 -17.56 -32.10 -29.28
N ARG A 92 -18.31 -31.29 -30.06
CA ARG A 92 -19.72 -30.91 -29.82
C ARG A 92 -20.48 -30.74 -31.14
N SER A 93 -21.81 -30.80 -31.13
CA SER A 93 -22.64 -30.61 -32.34
C SER A 93 -22.76 -29.16 -32.77
N CYS A 94 -22.84 -28.25 -31.80
CA CYS A 94 -23.03 -26.82 -31.98
C CYS A 94 -22.10 -26.02 -31.05
N ALA A 95 -21.88 -24.77 -31.41
CA ALA A 95 -21.25 -23.74 -30.61
C ALA A 95 -22.19 -22.54 -30.49
N VAL A 96 -22.12 -21.79 -29.38
CA VAL A 96 -22.71 -20.45 -29.29
C VAL A 96 -21.58 -19.43 -29.30
N THR A 97 -21.74 -18.39 -30.09
CA THR A 97 -20.81 -17.27 -30.20
C THR A 97 -21.58 -15.95 -30.29
N MET A 98 -20.86 -14.83 -30.16
CA MET A 98 -21.44 -13.49 -30.27
C MET A 98 -20.64 -12.70 -31.32
N ALA A 99 -21.35 -12.01 -32.20
CA ALA A 99 -20.73 -11.12 -33.18
C ALA A 99 -21.64 -9.91 -33.45
N SER A 100 -21.03 -8.75 -33.68
CA SER A 100 -21.72 -7.62 -34.29
C SER A 100 -22.15 -7.94 -35.74
N PRO A 101 -23.07 -7.15 -36.33
CA PRO A 101 -23.43 -7.31 -37.74
C PRO A 101 -22.23 -7.20 -38.70
N GLU A 102 -21.21 -6.42 -38.34
CA GLU A 102 -20.00 -6.22 -39.16
C GLU A 102 -19.05 -7.43 -39.06
N GLU A 103 -18.78 -7.92 -37.85
CA GLU A 103 -17.97 -9.12 -37.63
C GLU A 103 -18.59 -10.36 -38.29
N PHE A 104 -19.92 -10.49 -38.26
CA PHE A 104 -20.64 -11.59 -38.90
C PHE A 104 -20.37 -11.71 -40.40
N LEU A 105 -20.13 -10.61 -41.12
CA LEU A 105 -19.80 -10.66 -42.56
C LEU A 105 -18.49 -11.42 -42.83
N THR A 106 -17.52 -11.33 -41.90
CA THR A 106 -16.23 -12.02 -41.99
C THR A 106 -16.33 -13.43 -41.40
N MET A 107 -16.89 -13.57 -40.20
CA MET A 107 -17.00 -14.86 -39.50
C MET A 107 -17.94 -15.83 -40.22
N GLY A 108 -19.06 -15.34 -40.75
CA GLY A 108 -20.02 -16.14 -41.51
C GLY A 108 -19.45 -16.74 -42.78
N ALA A 109 -18.55 -16.03 -43.46
CA ALA A 109 -17.83 -16.55 -44.63
C ALA A 109 -16.87 -17.69 -44.21
N ALA A 110 -16.05 -17.48 -43.18
CA ALA A 110 -15.13 -18.50 -42.67
C ALA A 110 -15.86 -19.78 -42.19
N TRP A 111 -17.01 -19.65 -41.53
CA TRP A 111 -17.83 -20.80 -41.15
C TRP A 111 -18.40 -21.53 -42.37
N ALA A 112 -18.85 -20.81 -43.39
CA ALA A 112 -19.40 -21.40 -44.61
C ALA A 112 -18.33 -22.14 -45.44
N GLU A 113 -17.08 -21.64 -45.47
CA GLU A 113 -15.94 -22.33 -46.10
C GLU A 113 -15.64 -23.68 -45.45
N GLU A 114 -15.78 -23.78 -44.13
CA GLU A 114 -15.66 -25.02 -43.34
C GLU A 114 -16.96 -25.88 -43.33
N GLY A 115 -17.96 -25.53 -44.13
CA GLY A 115 -19.23 -26.25 -44.24
C GLY A 115 -20.16 -26.12 -43.02
N LEU A 116 -19.91 -25.16 -42.14
CA LEU A 116 -20.78 -24.82 -41.03
C LEU A 116 -21.83 -23.78 -41.44
N ASN A 117 -22.97 -23.83 -40.77
CA ASN A 117 -24.02 -22.82 -40.85
C ASN A 117 -24.06 -22.03 -39.54
N ALA A 118 -24.50 -20.77 -39.61
CA ALA A 118 -24.70 -19.92 -38.44
C ALA A 118 -26.07 -19.25 -38.49
N LEU A 119 -26.77 -19.26 -37.36
CA LEU A 119 -28.11 -18.69 -37.24
C LEU A 119 -28.20 -17.79 -36.00
N PRO A 120 -28.69 -16.55 -36.11
CA PRO A 120 -28.92 -15.71 -34.95
C PRO A 120 -30.08 -16.30 -34.12
N VAL A 121 -29.85 -16.46 -32.81
CA VAL A 121 -30.85 -16.96 -31.84
C VAL A 121 -31.36 -15.84 -30.93
N GLU A 122 -30.61 -14.75 -30.78
CA GLU A 122 -30.94 -13.62 -29.91
C GLU A 122 -30.19 -12.34 -30.35
N MET A 123 -30.77 -11.18 -30.06
CA MET A 123 -30.14 -9.86 -30.21
C MET A 123 -29.98 -9.23 -28.83
N MET A 124 -28.78 -8.73 -28.51
CA MET A 124 -28.45 -8.16 -27.21
C MET A 124 -27.72 -6.82 -27.37
N GLY A 125 -27.93 -5.88 -26.46
CA GLY A 125 -27.11 -4.67 -26.36
C GLY A 125 -25.67 -4.99 -25.97
N VAL A 126 -24.71 -4.16 -26.39
CA VAL A 126 -23.28 -4.35 -26.06
C VAL A 126 -23.03 -4.05 -24.58
N SER A 127 -22.73 -5.09 -23.79
CA SER A 127 -22.20 -4.92 -22.43
C SER A 127 -20.69 -4.63 -22.48
N GLY A 128 -20.26 -3.49 -21.93
CA GLY A 128 -18.83 -3.13 -21.78
C GLY A 128 -18.08 -3.94 -20.71
N GLN A 129 -18.38 -5.23 -20.56
CA GLN A 129 -17.84 -6.14 -19.54
C GLN A 129 -17.44 -7.48 -20.18
N PRO A 130 -16.28 -8.07 -19.88
CA PRO A 130 -15.83 -9.34 -20.51
C PRO A 130 -16.71 -10.55 -20.20
N TYR A 131 -17.50 -10.49 -19.13
CA TYR A 131 -18.45 -11.51 -18.71
C TYR A 131 -19.62 -10.84 -18.00
N SER A 132 -20.83 -11.13 -18.47
CA SER A 132 -22.09 -10.73 -17.84
C SER A 132 -22.97 -11.97 -17.69
N ALA A 133 -23.58 -12.16 -16.53
CA ALA A 133 -24.50 -13.27 -16.29
C ALA A 133 -25.92 -12.98 -16.81
N THR A 134 -26.20 -11.74 -17.21
CA THR A 134 -27.46 -11.32 -17.86
C THR A 134 -27.16 -10.56 -19.14
N GLY A 135 -27.91 -10.87 -20.21
CA GLY A 135 -27.89 -10.07 -21.44
C GLY A 135 -28.44 -8.67 -21.17
N VAL A 136 -27.84 -7.65 -21.80
CA VAL A 136 -28.43 -6.31 -21.85
C VAL A 136 -29.46 -6.31 -22.99
N PRO A 137 -30.70 -5.84 -22.79
CA PRO A 137 -31.67 -5.69 -23.87
C PRO A 137 -31.11 -4.79 -24.99
N ALA A 138 -31.37 -5.12 -26.25
CA ALA A 138 -31.00 -4.25 -27.36
C ALA A 138 -31.95 -3.05 -27.42
N GLU A 139 -31.41 -1.83 -27.38
CA GLU A 139 -32.19 -0.59 -27.51
C GLU A 139 -32.06 0.00 -28.93
N ALA A 140 -33.14 0.57 -29.45
CA ALA A 140 -33.17 1.14 -30.79
C ALA A 140 -32.18 2.31 -30.92
N GLY A 141 -31.25 2.21 -31.88
CA GLY A 141 -30.21 3.21 -32.10
C GLY A 141 -28.96 3.04 -31.23
N GLN A 142 -28.91 2.04 -30.34
CA GLN A 142 -27.70 1.68 -29.59
C GLN A 142 -26.94 0.52 -30.27
N PRO A 143 -25.62 0.37 -30.02
CA PRO A 143 -24.86 -0.79 -30.48
C PRO A 143 -25.39 -2.11 -29.92
N PHE A 144 -25.48 -3.12 -30.77
CA PHE A 144 -25.94 -4.46 -30.43
C PHE A 144 -25.06 -5.55 -31.05
N VAL A 145 -25.13 -6.74 -30.47
CA VAL A 145 -24.54 -7.98 -30.99
C VAL A 145 -25.61 -9.04 -31.16
N PHE A 146 -25.41 -9.93 -32.13
CA PHE A 146 -26.18 -11.15 -32.25
C PHE A 146 -25.49 -12.28 -31.50
N ARG A 147 -26.29 -13.08 -30.79
CA ARG A 147 -25.89 -14.43 -30.36
C ARG A 147 -26.19 -15.38 -31.52
N PHE A 148 -25.17 -16.04 -32.03
CA PHE A 148 -25.29 -17.05 -33.07
C PHE A 148 -25.13 -18.45 -32.48
N VAL A 149 -25.95 -19.40 -32.95
CA VAL A 149 -25.57 -20.81 -32.95
C VAL A 149 -24.79 -21.10 -34.23
N VAL A 150 -23.67 -21.81 -34.12
CA VAL A 150 -22.83 -22.26 -35.24
C VAL A 150 -22.73 -23.77 -35.19
N GLY A 151 -22.95 -24.44 -36.32
CA GLY A 151 -22.84 -25.91 -36.40
C GLY A 151 -23.22 -26.46 -37.76
N ARG A 152 -23.40 -27.78 -37.88
CA ARG A 152 -23.87 -28.38 -39.15
C ARG A 152 -25.32 -27.97 -39.42
N PRO A 153 -25.76 -27.82 -40.69
CA PRO A 153 -27.08 -27.28 -41.01
C PRO A 153 -28.27 -27.94 -40.30
N ALA A 154 -28.25 -29.28 -40.15
CA ALA A 154 -29.30 -30.02 -39.44
C ALA A 154 -29.27 -29.77 -37.91
N GLU A 155 -28.08 -29.79 -37.31
CA GLU A 155 -27.87 -29.53 -35.88
C GLU A 155 -28.28 -28.10 -35.51
N VAL A 156 -27.95 -27.11 -36.36
CA VAL A 156 -28.35 -25.70 -36.20
C VAL A 156 -29.87 -25.53 -36.22
N ALA A 157 -30.57 -26.21 -37.13
CA ALA A 157 -32.02 -26.17 -37.20
C ALA A 157 -32.67 -26.83 -35.96
N ALA A 158 -32.13 -27.96 -35.50
CA ALA A 158 -32.60 -28.64 -34.28
C ALA A 158 -32.32 -27.81 -33.02
N PHE A 159 -31.13 -27.19 -32.92
CA PHE A 159 -30.78 -26.27 -31.85
C PHE A 159 -31.70 -25.06 -31.80
N LYS A 160 -31.99 -24.43 -32.96
CA LYS A 160 -32.93 -23.29 -33.01
C LYS A 160 -34.31 -23.68 -32.49
N LYS A 161 -34.78 -24.88 -32.83
CA LYS A 161 -36.05 -25.39 -32.30
C LYS A 161 -35.99 -25.54 -30.77
N ALA A 162 -34.94 -26.17 -30.24
CA ALA A 162 -34.75 -26.32 -28.79
C ALA A 162 -34.66 -24.95 -28.07
N TRP A 163 -34.00 -23.97 -28.70
CA TRP A 163 -33.95 -22.58 -28.22
C TRP A 163 -35.32 -21.92 -28.16
N ASP A 164 -36.12 -22.05 -29.22
CA ASP A 164 -37.47 -21.47 -29.30
C ASP A 164 -38.46 -22.16 -28.35
N ASP A 165 -38.31 -23.46 -28.12
CA ASP A 165 -39.08 -24.24 -27.13
C ASP A 165 -38.61 -23.97 -25.67
N GLY A 166 -37.44 -23.36 -25.47
CA GLY A 166 -36.83 -23.15 -24.15
C GLY A 166 -36.19 -24.39 -23.52
N ASP A 167 -35.91 -25.44 -24.31
CA ASP A 167 -35.38 -26.73 -23.86
C ASP A 167 -33.88 -26.65 -23.51
N GLN A 168 -33.60 -26.27 -22.27
CA GLN A 168 -32.24 -26.15 -21.72
C GLN A 168 -31.45 -27.47 -21.74
N GLU A 169 -32.12 -28.62 -21.67
CA GLU A 169 -31.47 -29.93 -21.64
C GLU A 169 -30.96 -30.30 -23.04
N ALA A 170 -31.80 -30.13 -24.07
CA ALA A 170 -31.40 -30.29 -25.47
C ALA A 170 -30.34 -29.26 -25.90
N ILE A 171 -30.48 -27.99 -25.50
CA ILE A 171 -29.47 -26.93 -25.74
C ILE A 171 -28.11 -27.36 -25.16
N GLY A 172 -28.09 -27.84 -23.91
CA GLY A 172 -26.86 -28.32 -23.29
C GLY A 172 -26.26 -29.55 -23.98
N ASP A 173 -27.08 -30.45 -24.53
CA ASP A 173 -26.63 -31.63 -25.28
C ASP A 173 -25.90 -31.23 -26.57
N PHE A 174 -26.51 -30.36 -27.39
CA PHE A 174 -25.88 -29.86 -28.62
C PHE A 174 -24.54 -29.14 -28.38
N LEU A 175 -24.41 -28.44 -27.25
CA LEU A 175 -23.18 -27.74 -26.85
C LEU A 175 -22.12 -28.68 -26.22
N GLY A 176 -22.42 -29.98 -26.10
CA GLY A 176 -21.53 -31.01 -25.58
C GLY A 176 -21.42 -31.04 -24.06
N TYR A 177 -22.37 -30.45 -23.32
CA TYR A 177 -22.26 -30.30 -21.87
C TYR A 177 -22.55 -31.63 -21.17
N PRO A 178 -21.71 -32.08 -20.21
CA PRO A 178 -21.92 -33.36 -19.53
C PRO A 178 -23.29 -33.42 -18.82
N PRO A 179 -24.03 -34.55 -18.88
CA PRO A 179 -25.37 -34.66 -18.29
C PRO A 179 -25.42 -34.28 -16.80
N CYS A 180 -24.39 -34.64 -16.02
CA CYS A 180 -24.31 -34.27 -14.61
C CYS A 180 -24.15 -32.75 -14.38
N CYS A 181 -23.61 -32.01 -15.35
CA CYS A 181 -23.48 -30.56 -15.30
C CYS A 181 -24.76 -29.86 -15.77
N ARG A 182 -25.50 -30.43 -16.73
CA ARG A 182 -26.82 -29.93 -17.14
C ARG A 182 -27.84 -30.03 -16.01
N GLU A 183 -27.94 -31.20 -15.36
CA GLU A 183 -28.84 -31.40 -14.23
C GLU A 183 -28.49 -30.48 -13.04
N PHE A 184 -27.19 -30.26 -12.78
CA PHE A 184 -26.76 -29.26 -11.80
C PHE A 184 -27.16 -27.84 -12.19
N PHE A 185 -26.98 -27.46 -13.46
CA PHE A 185 -27.36 -26.14 -13.96
C PHE A 185 -28.88 -25.92 -13.84
N ARG A 186 -29.69 -26.90 -14.25
CA ARG A 186 -31.14 -26.90 -14.09
C ARG A 186 -31.53 -26.65 -12.64
N ARG A 187 -31.01 -27.44 -11.69
CA ARG A 187 -31.31 -27.27 -10.27
C ARG A 187 -30.87 -25.89 -9.73
N VAL A 188 -29.61 -25.52 -9.91
CA VAL A 188 -29.01 -24.37 -9.20
C VAL A 188 -29.32 -23.03 -9.88
N TRP A 189 -29.41 -23.00 -11.21
CA TRP A 189 -29.69 -21.78 -11.96
C TRP A 189 -31.19 -21.57 -12.19
N VAL A 190 -31.92 -22.63 -12.56
CA VAL A 190 -33.34 -22.52 -12.92
C VAL A 190 -34.25 -22.70 -11.70
N ASP A 191 -34.11 -23.81 -10.96
CA ASP A 191 -35.00 -24.11 -9.83
C ASP A 191 -34.70 -23.20 -8.60
N ASP A 192 -33.42 -23.09 -8.21
CA ASP A 192 -32.99 -22.30 -7.04
C ASP A 192 -32.88 -20.79 -7.36
N GLY A 193 -32.73 -20.42 -8.63
CA GLY A 193 -32.54 -19.03 -9.06
C GLY A 193 -31.29 -18.38 -8.47
N MET A 194 -30.14 -19.08 -8.47
CA MET A 194 -28.85 -18.49 -8.08
C MET A 194 -28.17 -17.79 -9.26
N VAL A 195 -27.41 -16.72 -8.99
CA VAL A 195 -26.65 -15.97 -10.01
C VAL A 195 -25.16 -16.31 -10.01
N ASP A 196 -24.63 -16.89 -8.92
CA ASP A 196 -23.29 -17.49 -8.89
C ASP A 196 -23.32 -18.92 -8.32
N THR A 197 -23.04 -19.89 -9.20
CA THR A 197 -22.99 -21.32 -8.88
C THR A 197 -21.74 -21.74 -8.08
N THR A 198 -20.78 -20.84 -7.85
CA THR A 198 -19.47 -21.17 -7.25
C THR A 198 -19.59 -21.87 -5.89
N TRP A 199 -20.51 -21.44 -5.03
CA TRP A 199 -20.71 -22.08 -3.73
C TRP A 199 -21.34 -23.49 -3.84
N PRO A 200 -22.48 -23.68 -4.54
CA PRO A 200 -23.02 -25.03 -4.82
C PRO A 200 -22.01 -25.99 -5.47
N MET A 201 -21.14 -25.52 -6.37
CA MET A 201 -20.05 -26.34 -6.92
C MET A 201 -19.06 -26.80 -5.85
N ALA A 202 -18.67 -25.90 -4.94
CA ALA A 202 -17.74 -26.22 -3.87
C ALA A 202 -18.35 -27.21 -2.86
N VAL A 203 -19.62 -27.05 -2.51
CA VAL A 203 -20.37 -28.01 -1.66
C VAL A 203 -20.47 -29.39 -2.32
N ALA A 204 -20.64 -29.45 -3.64
CA ALA A 204 -20.72 -30.70 -4.40
C ALA A 204 -19.35 -31.34 -4.74
N THR A 205 -18.23 -30.70 -4.37
CA THR A 205 -16.87 -31.19 -4.63
C THR A 205 -16.46 -32.24 -3.59
N ALA A 206 -15.80 -33.32 -4.01
CA ALA A 206 -15.43 -34.39 -3.08
C ALA A 206 -14.45 -33.89 -2.00
N GLY A 207 -14.71 -34.29 -0.76
CA GLY A 207 -13.91 -33.88 0.41
C GLY A 207 -14.23 -32.49 0.97
N ALA A 208 -15.22 -31.78 0.42
CA ALA A 208 -15.74 -30.55 1.03
C ALA A 208 -16.30 -30.83 2.45
N ALA A 209 -16.03 -29.94 3.40
CA ALA A 209 -16.52 -30.02 4.78
C ALA A 209 -17.84 -29.22 4.91
N PRO A 210 -19.02 -29.88 5.02
CA PRO A 210 -20.31 -29.19 5.07
C PRO A 210 -20.49 -28.42 6.38
N GLY A 211 -21.40 -27.43 6.38
CA GLY A 211 -21.76 -26.68 7.59
C GLY A 211 -20.74 -25.62 8.04
N THR A 212 -19.78 -25.27 7.19
CA THR A 212 -18.85 -24.15 7.41
C THR A 212 -19.09 -23.06 6.36
N THR A 213 -18.64 -21.83 6.64
CA THR A 213 -18.65 -20.72 5.66
C THR A 213 -17.36 -20.65 4.83
N THR A 214 -16.45 -21.63 4.94
CA THR A 214 -15.18 -21.67 4.21
C THR A 214 -14.86 -23.09 3.77
N ILE A 215 -14.90 -23.34 2.46
CA ILE A 215 -14.62 -24.65 1.87
C ILE A 215 -13.27 -24.61 1.14
N ASP A 216 -12.31 -25.40 1.60
CA ASP A 216 -11.08 -25.74 0.87
C ASP A 216 -11.38 -26.89 -0.11
N VAL A 217 -11.01 -26.72 -1.39
CA VAL A 217 -11.23 -27.70 -2.46
C VAL A 217 -9.99 -27.88 -3.34
N THR A 218 -9.93 -29.01 -4.03
CA THR A 218 -8.92 -29.32 -5.06
C THR A 218 -9.61 -29.86 -6.30
N GLY A 219 -8.95 -29.84 -7.45
CA GLY A 219 -9.48 -30.43 -8.68
C GLY A 219 -8.54 -30.25 -9.87
N PRO A 220 -8.89 -30.82 -11.04
CA PRO A 220 -8.13 -30.65 -12.28
C PRO A 220 -8.22 -29.18 -12.75
N PRO A 221 -7.18 -28.61 -13.39
CA PRO A 221 -7.20 -27.24 -13.93
C PRO A 221 -8.40 -26.96 -14.84
N GLU A 222 -8.80 -27.95 -15.63
CA GLU A 222 -9.88 -27.87 -16.62
C GLU A 222 -11.25 -27.56 -15.99
N ALA A 223 -11.46 -27.94 -14.73
CA ALA A 223 -12.67 -27.62 -13.96
C ALA A 223 -12.60 -26.27 -13.21
N ASN A 224 -11.51 -25.50 -13.33
CA ASN A 224 -11.31 -24.23 -12.63
C ASN A 224 -12.02 -23.05 -13.32
N ILE A 225 -13.35 -22.98 -13.21
CA ILE A 225 -14.12 -21.87 -13.80
C ILE A 225 -14.08 -20.55 -13.00
N LEU A 226 -13.23 -20.45 -11.96
CA LEU A 226 -13.12 -19.24 -11.14
C LEU A 226 -12.45 -18.08 -11.87
N TRP A 227 -11.84 -18.34 -13.04
CA TRP A 227 -11.25 -17.34 -13.91
C TRP A 227 -12.22 -16.76 -14.97
N ARG A 228 -13.47 -17.27 -15.05
CA ARG A 228 -14.43 -16.96 -16.13
C ARG A 228 -14.75 -15.48 -16.34
N TRP A 229 -14.70 -14.67 -15.27
CA TRP A 229 -14.92 -13.21 -15.35
C TRP A 229 -13.83 -12.45 -16.11
N MET A 230 -12.69 -13.11 -16.37
CA MET A 230 -11.57 -12.59 -17.14
C MET A 230 -11.48 -13.26 -18.53
N GLY A 231 -12.56 -13.92 -18.98
CA GLY A 231 -12.60 -14.66 -20.26
C GLY A 231 -11.92 -16.04 -20.23
N VAL A 232 -11.24 -16.39 -19.13
CA VAL A 232 -10.37 -17.57 -19.04
C VAL A 232 -11.10 -18.77 -18.43
N ARG A 233 -11.25 -19.84 -19.21
CA ARG A 233 -11.88 -21.12 -18.84
C ARG A 233 -11.48 -22.20 -19.85
N ALA A 234 -11.37 -23.46 -19.42
CA ALA A 234 -11.13 -24.60 -20.32
C ALA A 234 -12.43 -25.30 -20.77
N VAL A 235 -13.59 -24.83 -20.31
CA VAL A 235 -14.90 -25.33 -20.69
C VAL A 235 -15.92 -24.19 -20.81
N PRO A 236 -16.92 -24.29 -21.69
CA PRO A 236 -17.98 -23.28 -21.83
C PRO A 236 -19.06 -23.36 -20.75
N HIS A 237 -19.24 -24.52 -20.12
CA HIS A 237 -20.32 -24.77 -19.15
C HIS A 237 -19.90 -24.52 -17.70
N LEU A 238 -20.90 -24.43 -16.83
CA LEU A 238 -20.73 -24.42 -15.37
C LEU A 238 -20.64 -25.88 -14.88
N PRO A 239 -19.48 -26.35 -14.34
CA PRO A 239 -19.32 -27.71 -13.84
C PRO A 239 -20.25 -28.00 -12.66
N CYS A 240 -20.69 -29.25 -12.47
CA CYS A 240 -21.46 -29.59 -11.27
C CYS A 240 -20.64 -29.61 -9.97
N ARG A 241 -19.31 -29.69 -10.08
CA ARG A 241 -18.33 -29.71 -8.98
C ARG A 241 -16.96 -29.32 -9.51
N LEU A 242 -16.10 -28.78 -8.65
CA LEU A 242 -14.76 -28.29 -9.03
C LEU A 242 -13.73 -29.41 -9.25
N ASP A 243 -14.12 -30.66 -9.01
CA ASP A 243 -13.37 -31.89 -9.30
C ASP A 243 -14.08 -32.80 -10.34
N CYS A 244 -14.95 -32.25 -11.19
CA CYS A 244 -15.79 -33.05 -12.10
C CYS A 244 -14.99 -33.75 -13.21
N PRO A 245 -14.97 -35.10 -13.28
CA PRO A 245 -14.19 -35.83 -14.29
C PRO A 245 -14.67 -35.59 -15.72
N ALA A 246 -15.99 -35.55 -15.96
CA ALA A 246 -16.53 -35.32 -17.30
C ALA A 246 -16.26 -33.89 -17.81
N THR A 247 -16.24 -32.90 -16.91
CA THR A 247 -15.75 -31.55 -17.22
C THR A 247 -14.27 -31.58 -17.57
N ALA A 248 -13.45 -32.32 -16.81
CA ALA A 248 -12.01 -32.39 -17.04
C ALA A 248 -11.66 -33.06 -18.37
N GLU A 249 -12.35 -34.15 -18.71
CA GLU A 249 -12.22 -34.82 -20.00
C GLU A 249 -12.62 -33.92 -21.17
N LEU A 250 -13.78 -33.24 -21.08
CA LEU A 250 -14.20 -32.29 -22.11
C LEU A 250 -13.22 -31.12 -22.24
N GLY A 251 -12.75 -30.57 -21.11
CA GLY A 251 -11.78 -29.48 -21.12
C GLY A 251 -10.46 -29.89 -21.76
N ALA A 252 -9.92 -31.06 -21.42
CA ALA A 252 -8.70 -31.57 -22.05
C ALA A 252 -8.86 -31.73 -23.58
N ARG A 253 -10.03 -32.19 -24.05
CA ARG A 253 -10.35 -32.26 -25.49
C ARG A 253 -10.44 -30.87 -26.14
N LEU A 254 -11.07 -29.89 -25.49
CA LEU A 254 -11.20 -28.52 -26.02
C LEU A 254 -9.84 -27.79 -26.07
N VAL A 255 -9.01 -27.95 -25.04
CA VAL A 255 -7.64 -27.41 -25.03
C VAL A 255 -6.81 -28.02 -26.16
N GLU A 256 -6.99 -29.31 -26.45
CA GLU A 256 -6.33 -29.96 -27.58
C GLU A 256 -6.84 -29.47 -28.95
N VAL A 257 -8.14 -29.19 -29.10
CA VAL A 257 -8.66 -28.49 -30.29
C VAL A 257 -7.98 -27.14 -30.47
N GLY A 258 -7.79 -26.37 -29.39
CA GLY A 258 -7.09 -25.09 -29.43
C GLY A 258 -5.65 -25.23 -29.94
N ARG A 259 -4.89 -26.20 -29.42
CA ARG A 259 -3.51 -26.49 -29.89
C ARG A 259 -3.48 -26.86 -31.37
N GLN A 260 -4.37 -27.74 -31.81
CA GLN A 260 -4.46 -28.18 -33.21
C GLN A 260 -4.94 -27.07 -34.16
N SER A 261 -5.61 -26.05 -33.63
CA SER A 261 -6.08 -24.87 -34.36
C SER A 261 -5.03 -23.76 -34.51
N GLY A 262 -3.81 -23.96 -33.98
CA GLY A 262 -2.71 -22.99 -34.02
C GLY A 262 -2.48 -22.23 -32.70
N PHE A 263 -3.40 -22.33 -31.73
CA PHE A 263 -3.34 -21.60 -30.46
C PHE A 263 -2.54 -22.32 -29.37
N ALA A 264 -1.41 -22.92 -29.74
CA ALA A 264 -0.66 -23.79 -28.84
C ALA A 264 -0.14 -23.05 -27.59
N GLN A 265 0.33 -21.81 -27.78
CA GLN A 265 0.90 -20.96 -26.72
C GLN A 265 -0.17 -20.43 -25.77
N GLU A 266 -1.33 -20.04 -26.30
CA GLU A 266 -2.48 -19.58 -25.55
C GLU A 266 -3.07 -20.73 -24.72
N MET A 267 -3.11 -21.94 -25.27
CA MET A 267 -3.50 -23.15 -24.54
C MET A 267 -2.49 -23.57 -23.45
N GLU A 268 -1.20 -23.27 -23.62
CA GLU A 268 -0.20 -23.41 -22.55
C GLU A 268 -0.47 -22.40 -21.42
N TRP A 269 -0.64 -21.11 -21.73
CA TRP A 269 -0.96 -20.07 -20.74
C TRP A 269 -2.29 -20.33 -20.02
N LEU A 270 -3.32 -20.80 -20.75
CA LEU A 270 -4.59 -21.24 -20.20
C LEU A 270 -4.39 -22.39 -19.19
N THR A 271 -3.61 -23.40 -19.55
CA THR A 271 -3.35 -24.55 -18.66
C THR A 271 -2.57 -24.09 -17.42
N GLU A 272 -1.59 -23.19 -17.57
CA GLU A 272 -0.81 -22.60 -16.50
C GLU A 272 -1.72 -21.85 -15.50
N ILE A 273 -2.49 -20.86 -15.96
CA ILE A 273 -3.29 -19.98 -15.09
C ILE A 273 -4.41 -20.72 -14.36
N LEU A 274 -5.04 -21.71 -15.01
CA LEU A 274 -6.06 -22.55 -14.40
C LEU A 274 -5.48 -23.52 -13.35
N SER A 275 -4.17 -23.77 -13.38
CA SER A 275 -3.49 -24.58 -12.38
C SER A 275 -3.17 -23.84 -11.07
N TRP A 276 -3.38 -22.51 -10.99
CA TRP A 276 -3.08 -21.71 -9.80
C TRP A 276 -4.15 -21.79 -8.70
N SER A 277 -3.74 -21.39 -7.50
CA SER A 277 -4.63 -21.21 -6.34
C SER A 277 -5.55 -20.00 -6.52
N VAL A 278 -6.83 -20.14 -6.19
CA VAL A 278 -7.83 -19.05 -6.29
C VAL A 278 -8.73 -19.04 -5.05
N GLU A 279 -8.91 -17.86 -4.45
CA GLU A 279 -9.94 -17.63 -3.42
C GLU A 279 -11.13 -16.92 -4.04
N TRP A 280 -12.32 -17.51 -4.01
CA TRP A 280 -13.57 -16.79 -4.23
C TRP A 280 -14.21 -16.52 -2.87
N SER A 281 -14.94 -15.40 -2.75
CA SER A 281 -15.71 -15.11 -1.53
C SER A 281 -16.90 -14.19 -1.81
N ALA A 282 -18.05 -14.48 -1.21
CA ALA A 282 -19.26 -13.68 -1.32
C ALA A 282 -19.62 -13.02 0.02
N LEU A 283 -20.02 -11.74 -0.03
CA LEU A 283 -20.64 -11.01 1.07
C LEU A 283 -21.48 -9.85 0.51
N HIS A 284 -22.70 -9.65 1.01
CA HIS A 284 -23.59 -8.53 0.63
C HIS A 284 -23.80 -8.34 -0.89
N GLY A 285 -23.77 -9.44 -1.67
CA GLY A 285 -23.99 -9.42 -3.12
C GLY A 285 -22.73 -9.14 -3.95
N ILE A 286 -21.57 -9.03 -3.31
CA ILE A 286 -20.27 -8.84 -3.97
C ILE A 286 -19.43 -10.11 -3.85
N ALA A 287 -19.07 -10.68 -5.00
CA ALA A 287 -18.04 -11.71 -5.10
C ALA A 287 -16.67 -11.01 -5.25
N GLN A 288 -15.71 -11.41 -4.42
CA GLN A 288 -14.30 -11.10 -4.59
C GLN A 288 -13.53 -12.38 -4.92
N VAL A 289 -12.95 -12.41 -6.11
CA VAL A 289 -12.00 -13.42 -6.58
C VAL A 289 -10.59 -12.88 -6.38
N LYS A 290 -9.75 -13.60 -5.64
CA LYS A 290 -8.31 -13.33 -5.49
C LYS A 290 -7.52 -14.40 -6.18
N THR A 291 -6.50 -13.99 -6.90
CA THR A 291 -5.54 -14.84 -7.60
C THR A 291 -4.11 -14.37 -7.25
N PRO A 292 -3.04 -15.09 -7.65
CA PRO A 292 -1.67 -14.65 -7.43
C PRO A 292 -1.29 -13.33 -8.10
N VAL A 293 -1.94 -12.98 -9.23
CA VAL A 293 -1.57 -11.85 -10.11
C VAL A 293 -2.60 -10.72 -10.14
N LEU A 294 -3.86 -11.00 -9.83
CA LEU A 294 -4.93 -10.00 -9.83
C LEU A 294 -6.07 -10.35 -8.86
N LYS A 295 -6.94 -9.37 -8.62
CA LYS A 295 -8.21 -9.52 -7.92
C LYS A 295 -9.35 -9.03 -8.83
N VAL A 296 -10.49 -9.70 -8.75
CA VAL A 296 -11.74 -9.25 -9.36
C VAL A 296 -12.81 -9.06 -8.30
N SER A 297 -13.56 -7.98 -8.40
CA SER A 297 -14.82 -7.77 -7.69
C SER A 297 -15.97 -7.76 -8.70
N THR A 298 -17.02 -8.53 -8.45
CA THR A 298 -18.19 -8.69 -9.33
C THR A 298 -19.45 -8.98 -8.50
N ARG A 299 -20.63 -9.10 -9.13
CA ARG A 299 -21.86 -9.45 -8.44
C ARG A 299 -21.95 -10.96 -8.13
N THR A 300 -22.74 -11.30 -7.12
CA THR A 300 -23.11 -12.67 -6.71
C THR A 300 -24.40 -12.62 -5.90
N ASP A 301 -24.98 -13.78 -5.57
CA ASP A 301 -26.05 -13.91 -4.59
C ASP A 301 -25.75 -13.15 -3.28
N ALA A 302 -26.70 -12.34 -2.83
CA ALA A 302 -26.53 -11.55 -1.61
C ALA A 302 -26.58 -12.43 -0.36
N THR A 303 -25.73 -12.14 0.63
CA THR A 303 -25.53 -12.95 1.84
C THR A 303 -25.22 -12.08 3.05
N ALA A 304 -25.74 -12.44 4.22
CA ALA A 304 -25.51 -11.73 5.48
C ALA A 304 -24.13 -12.02 6.11
N GLN A 305 -23.57 -13.19 5.82
CA GLN A 305 -22.26 -13.62 6.29
C GLN A 305 -21.32 -13.94 5.13
N ARG A 306 -20.01 -13.86 5.38
CA ARG A 306 -18.98 -14.09 4.36
C ARG A 306 -18.82 -15.58 4.07
N TYR A 307 -19.13 -16.00 2.85
CA TYR A 307 -18.80 -17.33 2.33
C TYR A 307 -17.48 -17.29 1.57
N VAL A 308 -16.69 -18.36 1.63
CA VAL A 308 -15.35 -18.45 1.00
C VAL A 308 -15.13 -19.82 0.37
N VAL A 309 -14.64 -19.86 -0.86
CA VAL A 309 -14.17 -21.07 -1.55
C VAL A 309 -12.69 -20.91 -1.84
N ARG A 310 -11.87 -21.86 -1.40
CA ARG A 310 -10.43 -21.89 -1.64
C ARG A 310 -10.05 -23.06 -2.53
N ARG A 311 -9.89 -22.81 -3.82
CA ARG A 311 -9.40 -23.83 -4.75
C ARG A 311 -7.88 -23.83 -4.75
N ARG A 312 -7.26 -24.87 -4.21
CA ARG A 312 -5.79 -25.00 -4.21
C ARG A 312 -5.28 -25.35 -5.61
N GLY A 313 -4.24 -24.65 -6.03
CA GLY A 313 -3.51 -24.91 -7.26
C GLY A 313 -2.32 -25.86 -7.05
N SER A 314 -1.77 -26.33 -8.17
CA SER A 314 -0.54 -27.13 -8.24
C SER A 314 0.70 -26.29 -8.58
N THR A 315 0.53 -25.07 -9.11
CA THR A 315 1.64 -24.16 -9.45
C THR A 315 1.38 -22.72 -8.99
N HIS A 316 2.40 -21.86 -9.13
CA HIS A 316 2.36 -20.44 -8.81
C HIS A 316 3.16 -19.64 -9.86
N PRO A 317 2.68 -18.47 -10.34
CA PRO A 317 3.37 -17.70 -11.36
C PRO A 317 4.61 -16.99 -10.82
N ALA A 318 5.56 -16.70 -11.72
CA ALA A 318 6.76 -15.92 -11.39
C ALA A 318 6.43 -14.47 -10.97
N GLU A 319 5.37 -13.89 -11.53
CA GLU A 319 4.85 -12.56 -11.17
C GLU A 319 3.90 -12.59 -9.96
N GLY A 320 3.67 -13.78 -9.38
CA GLY A 320 2.82 -13.97 -8.21
C GLY A 320 3.40 -13.30 -6.97
N VAL A 321 2.60 -12.48 -6.28
CA VAL A 321 3.04 -11.89 -5.01
C VAL A 321 2.98 -12.91 -3.88
N ARG A 322 4.00 -12.90 -3.02
CA ARG A 322 4.06 -13.71 -1.80
C ARG A 322 3.42 -12.98 -0.63
N GLY A 323 2.70 -13.69 0.21
CA GLY A 323 1.86 -13.10 1.26
C GLY A 323 1.47 -14.08 2.36
N LEU A 324 0.93 -13.55 3.46
CA LEU A 324 0.54 -14.36 4.63
C LEU A 324 -0.89 -14.93 4.54
N ALA A 325 -1.63 -14.60 3.48
CA ALA A 325 -2.99 -15.03 3.25
C ALA A 325 -3.15 -15.66 1.86
N PHE A 326 -3.94 -16.73 1.79
CA PHE A 326 -4.29 -17.42 0.56
C PHE A 326 -4.95 -16.44 -0.45
N PRO A 327 -4.68 -16.53 -1.77
CA PRO A 327 -3.95 -17.59 -2.50
C PRO A 327 -2.43 -17.38 -2.62
N PHE A 328 -1.83 -16.42 -1.91
CA PHE A 328 -0.42 -16.09 -2.04
C PHE A 328 0.47 -17.14 -1.38
N GLU A 329 1.62 -17.45 -1.97
CA GLU A 329 2.64 -18.28 -1.32
C GLU A 329 3.19 -17.58 -0.07
N VAL A 330 3.31 -18.30 1.04
CA VAL A 330 3.96 -17.79 2.24
C VAL A 330 5.44 -17.54 1.92
N PRO A 331 5.99 -16.33 2.17
CA PRO A 331 7.41 -16.07 1.97
C PRO A 331 8.26 -17.08 2.75
N VAL A 332 9.17 -17.76 2.06
CA VAL A 332 10.22 -18.55 2.73
C VAL A 332 10.92 -17.62 3.71
N ARG A 333 10.81 -17.93 5.01
CA ARG A 333 11.50 -17.16 6.07
C ARG A 333 13.00 -17.32 5.86
N LEU A 334 13.62 -16.34 5.21
CA LEU A 334 15.07 -16.17 5.21
C LEU A 334 15.55 -16.25 6.65
N ARG A 335 16.58 -17.05 6.92
CA ARG A 335 17.17 -17.07 8.25
C ARG A 335 17.67 -15.67 8.56
N LEU A 336 17.61 -15.22 9.82
CA LEU A 336 18.00 -13.85 10.18
C LEU A 336 19.41 -13.50 9.64
N SER A 337 20.32 -14.48 9.72
CA SER A 337 21.69 -14.49 9.18
C SER A 337 21.80 -14.23 7.67
N GLU A 338 20.78 -14.62 6.90
CA GLU A 338 20.74 -14.48 5.44
C GLU A 338 20.15 -13.14 5.00
N SER A 339 19.48 -12.40 5.89
CA SER A 339 18.92 -11.09 5.56
C SER A 339 20.02 -10.07 5.19
N ARG A 340 19.74 -9.22 4.20
CA ARG A 340 20.68 -8.15 3.80
C ARG A 340 21.02 -7.20 4.95
N GLY A 341 20.04 -6.90 5.82
CA GLY A 341 20.23 -6.05 7.00
C GLY A 341 21.22 -6.63 8.00
N PHE A 342 21.13 -7.94 8.28
CA PHE A 342 22.04 -8.62 9.20
C PHE A 342 23.47 -8.71 8.63
N ARG A 343 23.63 -9.08 7.35
CA ARG A 343 24.95 -9.10 6.69
C ARG A 343 25.61 -7.72 6.71
N ARG A 344 24.86 -6.66 6.34
CA ARG A 344 25.33 -5.27 6.42
C ARG A 344 25.70 -4.86 7.84
N GLY A 345 24.99 -5.38 8.86
CA GLY A 345 25.31 -5.18 10.27
C GLY A 345 26.61 -5.85 10.72
N LEU A 346 26.92 -7.05 10.20
CA LEU A 346 28.22 -7.71 10.43
C LEU A 346 29.37 -7.00 9.71
N GLU A 347 29.15 -6.57 8.47
CA GLU A 347 30.12 -5.80 7.68
C GLU A 347 30.42 -4.43 8.33
N ASN A 348 29.47 -3.86 9.07
CA ASN A 348 29.58 -2.57 9.77
C ASN A 348 29.49 -2.75 11.29
N ALA A 349 30.16 -3.78 11.84
CA ALA A 349 30.16 -4.05 13.27
C ALA A 349 30.69 -2.85 14.07
N VAL A 350 29.85 -2.31 14.96
CA VAL A 350 30.21 -1.20 15.86
C VAL A 350 31.32 -1.66 16.80
N ARG A 351 32.55 -1.17 16.57
CA ARG A 351 33.68 -1.42 17.46
C ARG A 351 33.55 -0.57 18.73
N LEU A 352 32.94 -1.16 19.76
CA LEU A 352 32.98 -0.61 21.10
C LEU A 352 34.40 -0.75 21.66
N HIS A 353 35.18 0.33 21.61
CA HIS A 353 36.43 0.41 22.36
C HIS A 353 36.08 0.54 23.86
N PRO A 354 36.54 -0.38 24.73
CA PRO A 354 36.28 -0.28 26.16
C PRO A 354 36.96 0.99 26.71
N ARG A 355 36.16 1.92 27.24
CA ARG A 355 36.67 3.08 27.97
C ARG A 355 37.03 2.66 29.40
N PRO A 356 38.04 3.29 30.03
CA PRO A 356 38.33 3.10 31.45
C PRO A 356 37.12 3.44 32.33
N ALA A 357 37.03 2.84 33.52
CA ALA A 357 35.91 3.07 34.45
C ALA A 357 35.77 4.55 34.84
N TRP A 358 36.91 5.24 35.03
CA TRP A 358 37.01 6.66 35.37
C TRP A 358 36.41 7.60 34.31
N TYR A 359 36.33 7.15 33.04
CA TYR A 359 35.96 7.99 31.89
C TYR A 359 34.63 8.75 32.06
N ALA A 360 33.63 8.09 32.66
CA ALA A 360 32.34 8.72 32.99
C ALA A 360 32.25 9.18 34.46
N THR A 361 32.85 8.43 35.38
CA THR A 361 32.64 8.63 36.83
C THR A 361 33.35 9.86 37.37
N ASP A 362 34.52 10.24 36.84
CA ASP A 362 35.24 11.46 37.26
C ASP A 362 34.40 12.73 37.03
N ASN A 363 33.58 12.70 35.98
CA ASN A 363 32.69 13.79 35.58
C ASN A 363 31.29 13.67 36.24
N GLY A 364 31.11 12.73 37.17
CA GLY A 364 29.86 12.53 37.93
C GLY A 364 28.78 11.70 37.20
N PHE A 365 29.09 11.03 36.09
CA PHE A 365 28.10 10.25 35.33
C PHE A 365 28.15 8.76 35.65
N GLY A 366 26.98 8.15 35.88
CA GLY A 366 26.84 6.71 36.11
C GLY A 366 27.05 5.82 34.87
N SER A 367 27.20 6.39 33.67
CA SER A 367 27.59 5.64 32.47
C SER A 367 28.14 6.55 31.36
N VAL A 368 28.92 5.95 30.45
CA VAL A 368 29.40 6.62 29.23
C VAL A 368 28.24 7.11 28.35
N GLY A 369 27.14 6.36 28.28
CA GLY A 369 25.94 6.74 27.54
C GLY A 369 25.29 8.01 28.10
N ALA A 370 25.05 8.06 29.41
CA ALA A 370 24.48 9.24 30.08
C ALA A 370 25.36 10.49 29.92
N MET A 371 26.68 10.34 30.05
CA MET A 371 27.63 11.42 29.75
C MET A 371 27.57 11.85 28.28
N HIS A 372 27.44 10.89 27.34
CA HIS A 372 27.34 11.20 25.92
C HIS A 372 26.06 11.95 25.55
N ASP A 373 24.92 11.62 26.18
CA ASP A 373 23.67 12.34 26.01
C ASP A 373 23.74 13.76 26.58
N ALA A 374 24.32 13.95 27.77
CA ALA A 374 24.51 15.27 28.38
C ALA A 374 25.49 16.17 27.63
N HIS A 375 26.60 15.61 27.11
CA HIS A 375 27.59 16.36 26.34
C HIS A 375 27.11 16.72 24.91
N ARG A 376 26.10 16.03 24.36
CA ARG A 376 25.62 16.24 22.97
C ARG A 376 25.26 17.71 22.66
N PRO A 377 24.33 18.38 23.38
CA PRO A 377 23.97 19.77 23.08
C PRO A 377 25.14 20.75 23.29
N ILE A 378 26.07 20.44 24.20
CA ILE A 378 27.29 21.25 24.42
C ILE A 378 28.19 21.16 23.18
N VAL A 379 28.41 19.95 22.66
CA VAL A 379 29.21 19.71 21.45
C VAL A 379 28.58 20.38 20.23
N GLU A 380 27.26 20.27 20.05
CA GLU A 380 26.53 20.91 18.96
C GLU A 380 26.65 22.44 19.01
N ALA A 381 26.44 23.04 20.18
CA ALA A 381 26.56 24.49 20.36
C ALA A 381 28.01 25.00 20.19
N ALA A 382 29.00 24.27 20.69
CA ALA A 382 30.41 24.61 20.53
C ALA A 382 30.87 24.52 19.07
N VAL A 383 30.50 23.46 18.35
CA VAL A 383 30.83 23.30 16.92
C VAL A 383 30.17 24.41 16.08
N ALA A 384 28.91 24.76 16.37
CA ALA A 384 28.25 25.90 15.73
C ALA A 384 28.96 27.24 16.05
N ALA A 385 29.46 27.40 17.27
CA ALA A 385 30.18 28.60 17.71
C ALA A 385 31.61 28.71 17.17
N LEU A 386 32.28 27.60 16.84
CA LEU A 386 33.60 27.58 16.19
C LEU A 386 33.48 27.68 14.65
N GLY A 387 32.39 27.15 14.08
CA GLY A 387 32.13 27.16 12.65
C GLY A 387 33.15 26.32 11.88
N ARG A 388 33.71 26.86 10.78
CA ARG A 388 34.82 26.24 10.04
C ARG A 388 36.20 26.57 10.62
N GLY A 389 36.27 27.40 11.67
CA GLY A 389 37.51 27.76 12.33
C GLY A 389 37.91 26.71 13.36
N GLY A 390 39.16 26.26 13.30
CA GLY A 390 39.83 25.66 14.47
C GLY A 390 40.26 26.74 15.47
N GLY A 391 40.95 26.34 16.53
CA GLY A 391 41.52 27.27 17.51
C GLY A 391 41.64 26.69 18.91
N ASN A 392 42.22 27.48 19.82
CA ASN A 392 42.37 27.12 21.23
C ASN A 392 41.00 27.16 21.92
N VAL A 393 40.60 26.06 22.56
CA VAL A 393 39.34 25.96 23.33
C VAL A 393 39.67 25.62 24.77
N LEU A 394 39.18 26.44 25.69
CA LEU A 394 39.43 26.36 27.13
C LEU A 394 38.20 25.84 27.87
N ASP A 395 38.36 24.80 28.69
CA ASP A 395 37.31 24.28 29.58
C ASP A 395 37.64 24.55 31.06
N LEU A 396 36.76 25.26 31.75
CA LEU A 396 36.96 25.73 33.13
C LEU A 396 36.26 24.80 34.12
N GLY A 397 37.03 23.92 34.76
CA GLY A 397 36.51 22.75 35.47
C GLY A 397 36.35 21.55 34.53
N CYS A 398 37.41 21.25 33.76
CA CYS A 398 37.36 20.31 32.63
C CYS A 398 37.19 18.83 33.01
N GLY A 399 37.23 18.50 34.31
CA GLY A 399 37.27 17.13 34.79
C GLY A 399 38.39 16.35 34.12
N ASN A 400 38.08 15.14 33.65
CA ASN A 400 39.03 14.30 32.93
C ASN A 400 39.18 14.64 31.44
N GLY A 401 38.66 15.78 30.97
CA GLY A 401 38.80 16.22 29.57
C GLY A 401 37.96 15.45 28.55
N ALA A 402 37.04 14.57 28.96
CA ALA A 402 36.19 13.81 28.03
C ALA A 402 35.21 14.69 27.21
N LEU A 403 34.81 15.88 27.71
CA LEU A 403 34.07 16.86 26.91
C LEU A 403 34.94 17.40 25.76
N LEU A 404 36.17 17.82 26.08
CA LEU A 404 37.16 18.27 25.10
C LEU A 404 37.55 17.18 24.09
N GLU A 405 37.61 15.90 24.48
CA GLU A 405 37.88 14.79 23.54
C GLU A 405 36.76 14.70 22.49
N ARG A 406 35.49 14.78 22.93
CA ARG A 406 34.34 14.77 22.01
C ARG A 406 34.29 16.00 21.12
N LEU A 407 34.69 17.17 21.63
CA LEU A 407 34.81 18.40 20.85
C LEU A 407 35.91 18.30 19.79
N ALA A 408 37.10 17.80 20.14
CA ALA A 408 38.21 17.58 19.20
C ALA A 408 37.83 16.59 18.09
N ALA A 409 37.09 15.53 18.43
CA ALA A 409 36.56 14.57 17.46
C ALA A 409 35.52 15.17 16.49
N ALA A 410 34.75 16.18 16.93
CA ALA A 410 33.76 16.87 16.11
C ALA A 410 34.33 18.07 15.33
N ALA A 411 35.40 18.69 15.82
CA ALA A 411 36.08 19.83 15.23
C ALA A 411 37.61 19.58 15.13
N PRO A 412 38.10 18.95 14.04
CA PRO A 412 39.50 18.51 13.93
C PRO A 412 40.59 19.61 13.93
N GLY A 413 40.21 20.88 13.97
CA GLY A 413 41.13 22.02 14.14
C GLY A 413 41.19 22.59 15.56
N LEU A 414 40.50 21.96 16.52
CA LEU A 414 40.45 22.37 17.93
C LEU A 414 41.75 21.99 18.65
N VAL A 415 42.31 22.93 19.41
CA VAL A 415 43.41 22.68 20.36
C VAL A 415 42.83 22.79 21.77
N PRO A 416 42.76 21.69 22.54
CA PRO A 416 42.11 21.67 23.85
C PRO A 416 43.03 22.23 24.94
N PHE A 417 42.45 22.96 25.88
CA PHE A 417 43.05 23.43 27.12
C PHE A 417 42.05 23.23 28.26
N GLY A 418 42.53 22.89 29.45
CA GLY A 418 41.65 22.61 30.60
C GLY A 418 42.32 22.89 31.93
N VAL A 419 41.50 23.32 32.89
CA VAL A 419 41.87 23.42 34.31
C VAL A 419 40.85 22.67 35.16
N ASP A 420 41.34 21.91 36.14
CA ASP A 420 40.55 21.30 37.20
C ASP A 420 41.38 21.25 38.48
N VAL A 421 40.72 21.32 39.64
CA VAL A 421 41.38 21.32 40.95
C VAL A 421 41.89 19.93 41.32
N ASP A 422 41.30 18.87 40.74
CA ASP A 422 41.65 17.49 41.01
C ASP A 422 42.81 17.01 40.11
N PRO A 423 44.01 16.72 40.68
CA PRO A 423 45.17 16.31 39.89
C PRO A 423 45.00 14.93 39.24
N GLU A 424 44.17 14.03 39.79
CA GLU A 424 43.94 12.71 39.22
C GLU A 424 43.16 12.82 37.90
N ARG A 425 42.14 13.69 37.87
CA ARG A 425 41.38 14.01 36.66
C ARG A 425 42.25 14.64 35.58
N ILE A 426 43.15 15.54 35.96
CA ILE A 426 44.08 16.16 35.01
C ILE A 426 45.06 15.14 34.42
N GLU A 427 45.48 14.13 35.17
CA GLU A 427 46.28 13.04 34.62
C GLU A 427 45.47 12.16 33.65
N HIS A 428 44.20 11.88 33.96
CA HIS A 428 43.27 11.25 33.00
C HIS A 428 43.04 12.11 31.74
N ALA A 429 42.97 13.44 31.87
CA ALA A 429 42.86 14.35 30.73
C ALA A 429 44.11 14.29 29.83
N ARG A 430 45.31 14.21 30.41
CA ARG A 430 46.56 14.01 29.66
C ARG A 430 46.58 12.66 28.92
N GLN A 431 46.00 11.62 29.51
CA GLN A 431 45.85 10.31 28.86
C GLN A 431 44.86 10.34 27.69
N LEU A 432 43.76 11.11 27.78
CA LEU A 432 42.83 11.31 26.65
C LEU A 432 43.42 12.23 25.55
N HIS A 433 44.29 13.16 25.92
CA HIS A 433 44.84 14.18 25.03
C HIS A 433 46.38 14.12 24.92
N PRO A 434 46.99 13.00 24.49
CA PRO A 434 48.44 12.80 24.53
C PRO A 434 49.23 13.81 23.67
N GLY A 435 48.65 14.34 22.60
CA GLY A 435 49.25 15.40 21.77
C GLY A 435 49.19 16.80 22.40
N HIS A 436 48.41 16.98 23.46
CA HIS A 436 48.10 18.28 24.09
C HIS A 436 48.18 18.24 25.63
N GLY A 437 48.79 17.23 26.24
CA GLY A 437 48.81 17.05 27.70
C GLY A 437 49.39 18.24 28.49
N ALA A 438 50.28 19.03 27.89
CA ALA A 438 50.82 20.26 28.47
C ALA A 438 49.80 21.40 28.59
N ASN A 439 48.64 21.29 27.94
CA ASN A 439 47.55 22.26 28.00
C ASN A 439 46.56 22.00 29.17
N PHE A 440 46.79 20.94 29.95
CA PHE A 440 45.95 20.54 31.07
C PHE A 440 46.66 20.81 32.40
N VAL A 441 46.10 21.76 33.15
CA VAL A 441 46.66 22.32 34.38
C VAL A 441 45.85 21.84 35.59
N SER A 442 46.55 21.38 36.63
CA SER A 442 45.92 21.13 37.93
C SER A 442 46.00 22.40 38.76
N GLY A 443 44.86 22.95 39.16
CA GLY A 443 44.78 24.17 39.94
C GLY A 443 43.36 24.69 40.08
N ASP A 444 43.18 25.68 40.96
CA ASP A 444 41.91 26.39 41.07
C ASP A 444 41.70 27.27 39.82
N LEU A 445 40.54 27.15 39.18
CA LEU A 445 40.16 27.92 37.98
C LEU A 445 40.06 29.44 38.23
N PHE A 446 39.93 29.88 39.49
CA PHE A 446 39.93 31.29 39.87
C PHE A 446 41.35 31.86 39.98
N ASP A 447 42.30 31.07 40.50
CA ASP A 447 43.62 31.56 40.93
C ASP A 447 44.77 31.11 40.01
N SER A 448 44.57 30.11 39.15
CA SER A 448 45.62 29.61 38.25
C SER A 448 45.90 30.58 37.09
N ASP A 449 47.16 31.00 36.98
CA ASP A 449 47.66 31.89 35.92
C ASP A 449 48.30 31.13 34.73
N GLU A 450 48.56 29.82 34.85
CA GLU A 450 49.29 29.02 33.84
C GLU A 450 48.59 28.96 32.47
N LEU A 451 47.26 29.12 32.45
CA LEU A 451 46.47 29.17 31.21
C LEU A 451 46.37 30.59 30.63
N TRP A 452 46.57 31.65 31.44
CA TRP A 452 46.41 33.05 31.05
C TRP A 452 47.73 33.71 30.59
N VAL A 453 48.50 32.98 29.79
CA VAL A 453 49.79 33.47 29.23
C VAL A 453 49.55 34.70 28.35
N GLU A 454 50.38 35.73 28.54
CA GLU A 454 50.30 36.99 27.77
C GLU A 454 50.33 36.74 26.25
N GLY A 455 49.39 37.37 25.54
CA GLY A 455 49.22 37.21 24.08
C GLY A 455 48.46 35.94 23.64
N ARG A 456 48.16 34.99 24.53
CA ARG A 456 47.31 33.83 24.20
C ARG A 456 45.85 34.25 24.02
N ARG A 457 45.22 33.78 22.95
CA ARG A 457 43.78 33.93 22.69
C ARG A 457 43.09 32.58 22.59
N TYR A 458 41.86 32.52 23.07
CA TYR A 458 40.98 31.35 23.01
C TYR A 458 39.79 31.65 22.08
N ALA A 459 39.54 30.78 21.10
CA ALA A 459 38.41 30.92 20.18
C ALA A 459 37.06 30.68 20.89
N LEU A 460 37.08 29.84 21.93
CA LEU A 460 35.93 29.53 22.77
C LEU A 460 36.39 29.16 24.19
N ALA A 461 35.71 29.71 25.20
CA ALA A 461 35.75 29.17 26.57
C ALA A 461 34.44 28.44 26.90
N LEU A 462 34.54 27.34 27.64
CA LEU A 462 33.42 26.59 28.19
C LEU A 462 33.37 26.87 29.71
N LEU A 463 32.19 27.19 30.23
CA LEU A 463 31.99 27.50 31.65
C LEU A 463 30.64 26.99 32.13
N MET A 464 30.63 26.24 33.24
CA MET A 464 29.40 25.92 33.98
C MET A 464 29.10 27.08 34.95
N PRO A 465 28.02 27.88 34.77
CA PRO A 465 27.85 29.14 35.52
C PRO A 465 27.73 28.95 37.04
N GLY A 466 27.25 27.79 37.50
CA GLY A 466 27.21 27.43 38.91
C GLY A 466 28.58 27.47 39.60
N ARG A 467 29.70 27.32 38.87
CA ARG A 467 31.05 27.53 39.44
C ARG A 467 31.25 28.94 39.96
N LEU A 468 30.71 29.97 39.30
CA LEU A 468 30.80 31.35 39.78
C LEU A 468 30.03 31.52 41.10
N LEU A 469 28.88 30.84 41.23
CA LEU A 469 28.03 30.84 42.43
C LEU A 469 28.62 30.07 43.62
N GLU A 470 29.62 29.21 43.38
CA GLU A 470 30.39 28.50 44.42
C GLU A 470 31.53 29.37 45.00
N SER A 471 31.77 30.57 44.45
CA SER A 471 32.85 31.49 44.84
C SER A 471 32.33 32.81 45.40
N ASP A 472 33.21 33.61 46.02
CA ASP A 472 32.89 35.00 46.34
C ASP A 472 32.89 35.89 45.09
N GLU A 473 32.11 36.97 45.15
CA GLU A 473 31.90 37.87 44.01
C GLU A 473 33.18 38.52 43.49
N HIS A 474 34.22 38.67 44.32
CA HIS A 474 35.49 39.25 43.88
C HIS A 474 36.29 38.27 43.01
N ARG A 475 36.37 36.99 43.41
CA ARG A 475 36.97 35.92 42.58
C ARG A 475 36.14 35.65 41.32
N ALA A 476 34.81 35.63 41.42
CA ALA A 476 33.92 35.49 40.27
C ALA A 476 34.14 36.60 39.23
N GLU A 477 34.20 37.86 39.67
CA GLU A 477 34.43 39.01 38.78
C GLU A 477 35.83 39.00 38.17
N ALA A 478 36.86 38.67 38.95
CA ALA A 478 38.23 38.53 38.43
C ALA A 478 38.30 37.50 37.30
N LEU A 479 37.64 36.34 37.46
CA LEU A 479 37.56 35.31 36.43
C LEU A 479 36.76 35.76 35.21
N ARG A 480 35.58 36.38 35.39
CA ARG A 480 34.80 36.95 34.27
C ARG A 480 35.66 37.92 33.44
N GLN A 481 36.41 38.81 34.09
CA GLN A 481 37.32 39.73 33.40
C GLN A 481 38.48 39.02 32.68
N ARG A 482 39.05 37.94 33.24
CA ARG A 482 40.10 37.13 32.58
C ARG A 482 39.57 36.47 31.30
N ILE A 483 38.39 35.86 31.38
CA ILE A 483 37.70 35.24 30.24
C ILE A 483 37.41 36.31 29.16
N PHE A 484 36.77 37.42 29.53
CA PHE A 484 36.37 38.45 28.56
C PHE A 484 37.53 39.18 27.87
N ARG A 485 38.74 39.17 28.44
CA ARG A 485 39.95 39.73 27.79
C ARG A 485 40.63 38.76 26.83
N SER A 486 40.53 37.46 27.11
CA SER A 486 41.37 36.42 26.48
C SER A 486 40.59 35.50 25.53
N CYS A 487 39.26 35.49 25.60
CA CYS A 487 38.39 34.59 24.84
C CYS A 487 37.53 35.36 23.83
N ASP A 488 37.39 34.85 22.62
CA ASP A 488 36.57 35.47 21.57
C ASP A 488 35.06 35.20 21.79
N ARG A 489 34.74 34.06 22.42
CA ARG A 489 33.38 33.58 22.71
C ARG A 489 33.35 32.80 24.01
N VAL A 490 32.20 32.76 24.69
CA VAL A 490 31.96 31.93 25.87
C VAL A 490 30.69 31.11 25.66
N LEU A 491 30.79 29.79 25.75
CA LEU A 491 29.66 28.87 25.83
C LEU A 491 29.42 28.54 27.30
N VAL A 492 28.21 28.83 27.78
CA VAL A 492 27.75 28.34 29.08
C VAL A 492 26.93 27.07 28.92
N TYR A 493 27.11 26.14 29.84
CA TYR A 493 26.38 24.87 29.86
C TYR A 493 25.98 24.49 31.29
N ALA A 494 24.97 23.64 31.41
CA ALA A 494 24.62 23.00 32.67
C ALA A 494 23.94 21.65 32.43
N TYR A 495 24.08 20.73 33.38
CA TYR A 495 23.39 19.45 33.41
C TYR A 495 23.23 18.99 34.88
N GLY A 496 22.31 18.06 35.11
CA GLY A 496 21.99 17.57 36.45
C GLY A 496 21.37 18.63 37.36
N ASP A 497 21.68 18.54 38.65
CA ASP A 497 21.02 19.26 39.75
C ASP A 497 20.96 20.78 39.56
N TRP A 498 21.94 21.39 38.89
CA TRP A 498 21.98 22.83 38.63
C TRP A 498 20.81 23.32 37.76
N LEU A 499 20.41 22.56 36.74
CA LEU A 499 19.22 22.91 35.93
C LEU A 499 17.93 22.71 36.73
N THR A 500 17.85 21.64 37.54
CA THR A 500 16.69 21.39 38.40
C THR A 500 16.54 22.48 39.47
N ARG A 501 17.65 23.05 39.96
CA ARG A 501 17.67 24.05 41.02
C ARG A 501 17.38 25.47 40.54
N ALA A 502 17.86 25.85 39.35
CA ALA A 502 17.65 27.17 38.75
C ALA A 502 16.45 27.22 37.76
N GLY A 503 15.82 26.07 37.46
CA GLY A 503 14.72 25.93 36.51
C GLY A 503 15.17 25.89 35.05
N ASP A 504 16.01 26.84 34.63
CA ASP A 504 16.62 26.87 33.29
C ASP A 504 18.04 27.47 33.27
N LEU A 505 18.76 27.22 32.18
CA LEU A 505 20.12 27.75 31.98
C LEU A 505 20.15 29.30 31.90
N ALA A 506 19.08 29.93 31.44
CA ALA A 506 19.00 31.40 31.32
C ALA A 506 18.96 32.08 32.69
N SER A 507 18.30 31.45 33.66
CA SER A 507 18.20 31.94 35.03
C SER A 507 19.48 31.65 35.81
N LEU A 508 20.06 30.45 35.66
CA LEU A 508 21.38 30.13 36.22
C LEU A 508 22.49 31.07 35.73
N ALA A 509 22.51 31.38 34.42
CA ALA A 509 23.47 32.33 33.87
C ALA A 509 23.27 33.75 34.41
N ARG A 510 22.01 34.20 34.53
CA ARG A 510 21.67 35.53 35.07
C ARG A 510 22.09 35.67 36.54
N GLU A 511 21.89 34.64 37.36
CA GLU A 511 22.36 34.60 38.75
C GLU A 511 23.89 34.68 38.83
N ALA A 512 24.60 34.04 37.91
CA ALA A 512 26.06 34.06 37.81
C ALA A 512 26.65 35.36 37.19
N GLY A 513 25.80 36.34 36.84
CA GLY A 513 26.21 37.61 36.23
C GLY A 513 26.50 37.54 34.73
N LEU A 514 25.89 36.60 34.00
CA LEU A 514 26.11 36.37 32.57
C LEU A 514 24.82 36.53 31.75
N THR A 515 24.95 37.12 30.54
CA THR A 515 23.82 37.36 29.63
C THR A 515 23.92 36.47 28.39
N ILE A 516 23.03 35.48 28.28
CA ILE A 516 22.92 34.58 27.11
C ILE A 516 22.26 35.30 25.92
N THR A 517 22.66 34.92 24.69
CA THR A 517 22.03 35.41 23.45
C THR A 517 21.54 34.29 22.54
N GLY A 518 20.49 34.62 21.75
CA GLY A 518 19.79 33.69 20.88
C GLY A 518 18.75 32.82 21.60
N PRO A 519 18.00 31.99 20.86
CA PRO A 519 17.14 30.96 21.43
C PRO A 519 18.03 29.84 22.00
N GLY A 520 18.49 30.02 23.24
CA GLY A 520 19.36 29.07 23.91
C GLY A 520 18.73 27.68 24.03
N GLY A 521 19.51 26.63 23.78
CA GLY A 521 19.11 25.28 24.15
C GLY A 521 18.99 25.18 25.67
N GLN A 522 18.12 24.30 26.18
CA GLN A 522 17.89 24.14 27.63
C GLN A 522 19.14 23.81 28.45
N GLN A 523 20.23 23.36 27.79
CA GLN A 523 21.45 22.82 28.43
C GLN A 523 22.76 23.48 27.97
N ALA A 524 22.78 24.26 26.88
CA ALA A 524 23.95 25.00 26.41
C ALA A 524 23.57 26.25 25.58
N ALA A 525 24.29 27.37 25.77
CA ALA A 525 24.07 28.62 25.02
C ALA A 525 25.29 29.57 25.05
N ILE A 526 25.34 30.53 24.12
CA ILE A 526 26.45 31.50 24.00
C ILE A 526 26.15 32.78 24.78
N VAL A 527 27.14 33.28 25.52
CA VAL A 527 27.10 34.54 26.27
C VAL A 527 27.65 35.69 25.42
N VAL A 528 27.01 36.86 25.47
CA VAL A 528 27.56 38.10 24.87
C VAL A 528 28.47 38.82 25.86
N MET A 529 29.57 39.34 25.34
CA MET A 529 30.54 40.13 26.10
C MET A 529 30.18 41.61 26.02
N ASP A 530 29.39 42.10 26.97
CA ASP A 530 29.12 43.54 27.14
C ASP A 530 30.36 44.24 27.73
N GLY A 531 31.21 44.76 26.84
CA GLY A 531 32.44 45.47 27.21
C GLY A 531 32.19 46.87 27.79
N SER A 532 31.79 46.97 29.06
CA SER A 532 31.84 48.26 29.79
C SER A 532 31.94 48.07 31.32
N PRO A 533 33.02 48.55 31.98
CA PRO A 533 33.13 48.49 33.43
C PRO A 533 32.26 49.59 34.06
N ARG A 534 31.07 49.24 34.55
CA ARG A 534 30.24 50.18 35.31
C ARG A 534 30.67 50.18 36.77
N GLY A 535 31.36 51.26 37.16
CA GLY A 535 31.71 51.55 38.54
C GLY A 535 30.48 51.73 39.44
N ALA A 536 30.72 51.65 40.75
CA ALA A 536 29.68 51.81 41.76
C ALA A 536 29.03 53.20 41.71
N GLU A 537 27.69 53.24 41.72
CA GLU A 537 26.97 54.44 42.13
C GLU A 537 25.74 54.11 43.00
N VAL A 538 25.43 55.04 43.90
CA VAL A 538 24.74 54.82 45.17
C VAL A 538 23.23 54.63 45.01
N ARG A 539 22.65 53.68 45.77
CA ARG A 539 21.20 53.56 45.98
C ARG A 539 20.58 54.89 46.42
N THR A 540 19.64 55.41 45.64
CA THR A 540 18.58 56.31 46.15
C THR A 540 17.20 55.75 45.82
N GLN A 541 16.30 55.78 46.80
CA GLN A 541 14.97 55.16 46.75
C GLN A 541 13.86 56.13 46.24
N PRO A 542 12.64 55.64 45.93
CA PRO A 542 11.83 56.17 44.83
C PRO A 542 10.70 57.15 45.23
N ARG A 543 10.12 57.85 44.24
CA ARG A 543 8.79 58.49 44.36
C ARG A 543 7.90 58.40 43.10
N ARG A 544 6.87 57.56 43.24
CA ARG A 544 5.46 57.55 42.78
C ARG A 544 4.88 58.60 41.79
N HIS A 545 3.79 58.14 41.14
CA HIS A 545 2.71 58.80 40.34
C HIS A 545 3.02 59.03 38.84
N GLY A 546 2.09 58.83 37.89
CA GLY A 546 0.71 58.31 37.92
C GLY A 546 -0.05 58.57 36.59
N GLY A 547 -1.16 57.86 36.30
CA GLY A 547 -2.01 57.97 35.09
C GLY A 547 -1.71 56.89 34.01
N THR A 548 -2.64 56.07 33.51
CA THR A 548 -3.80 56.34 32.59
C THR A 548 -3.33 56.80 31.19
N ASP A 549 -3.77 56.24 30.06
CA ASP A 549 -5.06 55.59 29.75
C ASP A 549 -5.00 54.45 28.68
N GLN A 550 -6.19 53.90 28.38
CA GLN A 550 -6.54 52.78 27.48
C GLN A 550 -6.21 52.98 25.98
N ILE A 551 -6.24 51.88 25.20
CA ILE A 551 -7.28 51.58 24.16
C ILE A 551 -7.02 50.19 23.50
N ASP A 552 -8.11 49.48 23.19
CA ASP A 552 -8.18 48.09 22.68
C ASP A 552 -8.16 47.95 21.13
N GLY A 553 -8.11 46.69 20.65
CA GLY A 553 -8.48 46.25 19.27
C GLY A 553 -7.29 45.76 18.43
N VAL A 554 -7.03 44.46 18.16
CA VAL A 554 -7.84 43.27 17.80
C VAL A 554 -8.29 43.23 16.32
N GLY A 555 -8.01 42.11 15.64
CA GLY A 555 -8.30 41.80 14.22
C GLY A 555 -6.99 41.64 13.41
N GLU A 556 -6.50 40.46 13.00
CA GLU A 556 -7.11 39.38 12.17
C GLU A 556 -7.64 39.91 10.82
N GLU A 557 -7.39 39.29 9.66
CA GLU A 557 -6.64 38.07 9.33
C GLU A 557 -6.10 38.13 7.87
N ARG A 558 -5.33 37.13 7.40
CA ARG A 558 -4.81 37.07 6.02
C ARG A 558 -5.41 35.91 5.23
N GLN A 559 -5.87 36.20 4.00
CA GLN A 559 -5.88 35.29 2.83
C GLN A 559 -5.40 36.14 1.64
N ASN A 560 -4.39 35.71 0.85
CA ASN A 560 -4.51 34.78 -0.28
C ASN A 560 -5.57 35.30 -1.29
N ASP A 561 -5.26 35.67 -2.54
CA ASP A 561 -4.50 34.91 -3.55
C ASP A 561 -3.79 35.80 -4.60
N GLU A 562 -2.88 35.19 -5.37
CA GLU A 562 -2.28 35.72 -6.62
C GLU A 562 -3.29 35.69 -7.81
N PRO A 563 -2.99 36.37 -8.93
CA PRO A 563 -2.23 35.72 -10.01
C PRO A 563 -0.85 36.33 -10.33
#